data_AF-A0AAD1EU26-F1
#
_entry.id   AF-A0AAD1EU26-F1
#
_cell.length_a   1.000
_cell.length_b   1.000
_cell.length_c   1.000
_cell.angle_alpha   90.00
_cell.angle_beta   90.00
_cell.angle_gamma   90.00
#
_symmetry.space_group_name_H-M   'P 1'
#
loop_
_entity.id
_entity.type
_entity.pdbx_description
1 polymer ?
#
loop_
_entity_poly.entity_id
_entity_poly.type
_entity_poly.pdbx_seq_one_letter_code
_entity_poly.pdbx_strand_id
1 'polypeptide(L)'
;MQKRIDLANQTFGRLTVISFFGSSSNGNALWLCQCQCGNKCIVDSQRLQKGFTRSCGCLRSEISRSNIKANNQTKKYMGNPKNFQLINLHKIPFPLFNVLMVTRLSCEQVTEA
;
A
#
# COMPACT_ATOMS: atom_id res chain seq x y z
N MET A 1 -32.76 11.23 -9.62
CA MET A 1 -31.55 11.95 -9.17
C MET A 1 -30.99 11.21 -7.96
N GLN A 2 -29.86 10.50 -8.09
CA GLN A 2 -29.29 9.75 -6.95
C GLN A 2 -28.66 10.74 -5.96
N LYS A 3 -29.11 10.70 -4.72
CA LYS A 3 -28.59 11.52 -3.62
C LYS A 3 -27.13 11.12 -3.37
N ARG A 4 -26.20 12.06 -3.56
CA ARG A 4 -24.80 11.85 -3.20
C ARG A 4 -24.73 11.76 -1.68
N ILE A 5 -24.24 10.64 -1.17
CA ILE A 5 -23.99 10.46 0.26
C ILE A 5 -22.56 10.89 0.52
N ASP A 6 -22.38 11.90 1.36
CA ASP A 6 -21.06 12.35 1.79
C ASP A 6 -20.51 11.39 2.83
N LEU A 7 -19.40 10.71 2.47
CA LEU A 7 -18.72 9.73 3.32
C LEU A 7 -17.48 10.32 4.00
N ALA A 8 -17.26 11.63 3.88
CA ALA A 8 -16.08 12.30 4.45
C ALA A 8 -15.98 12.07 5.96
N ASN A 9 -14.75 11.86 6.45
CA ASN A 9 -14.43 11.59 7.86
C ASN A 9 -15.10 10.34 8.47
N GLN A 10 -15.74 9.49 7.67
CA GLN A 10 -16.27 8.22 8.15
C GLN A 10 -15.20 7.13 8.19
N THR A 11 -15.33 6.23 9.16
CA THR A 11 -14.45 5.09 9.37
C THR A 11 -15.12 3.79 8.90
N PHE A 12 -14.49 3.09 7.96
CA PHE A 12 -14.90 1.78 7.46
C PHE A 12 -13.85 0.72 7.82
N GLY A 13 -14.04 0.03 8.94
CA GLY A 13 -13.05 -0.94 9.44
C GLY A 13 -11.74 -0.26 9.81
N ARG A 14 -10.66 -0.54 9.05
CA ARG A 14 -9.33 0.10 9.23
C ARG A 14 -9.08 1.27 8.27
N LEU A 15 -10.10 1.71 7.52
CA LEU A 15 -10.02 2.80 6.56
C LEU A 15 -10.76 4.04 7.08
N THR A 16 -10.12 5.20 7.02
CA THR A 16 -10.70 6.52 7.28
C THR A 16 -10.83 7.27 5.96
N VAL A 17 -12.03 7.74 5.63
CA VAL A 17 -12.25 8.53 4.41
C VAL A 17 -11.72 9.95 4.61
N ILE A 18 -10.79 10.37 3.75
CA ILE A 18 -10.18 11.70 3.81
C ILE A 18 -10.96 12.67 2.92
N SER A 19 -11.09 12.35 1.64
CA SER A 19 -11.64 13.28 0.65
C SER A 19 -12.22 12.54 -0.55
N PHE A 20 -13.05 13.25 -1.31
CA PHE A 20 -13.55 12.79 -2.60
C PHE A 20 -12.43 12.82 -3.64
N PHE A 21 -12.23 11.71 -4.35
CA PHE A 21 -11.18 11.59 -5.37
C PHE A 21 -11.72 11.85 -6.78
N GLY A 22 -12.95 11.42 -7.08
CA GLY A 22 -13.52 11.56 -8.42
C GLY A 22 -14.68 10.60 -8.68
N SER A 23 -15.00 10.42 -9.95
CA SER A 23 -16.01 9.46 -10.40
C SER A 23 -15.34 8.33 -11.17
N SER A 24 -15.76 7.09 -10.89
CA SER A 24 -15.38 5.91 -11.66
C SER A 24 -16.10 5.90 -13.01
N SER A 25 -15.62 5.09 -13.96
CA SER A 25 -16.27 4.89 -15.27
C SER A 25 -17.72 4.42 -15.14
N ASN A 26 -18.04 3.72 -14.05
CA ASN A 26 -19.38 3.23 -13.74
C ASN A 26 -20.29 4.31 -13.09
N GLY A 27 -19.84 5.57 -12.99
CA GLY A 27 -20.57 6.67 -12.36
C GLY A 27 -20.54 6.67 -10.83
N ASN A 28 -19.83 5.72 -10.21
CA ASN A 28 -19.70 5.66 -8.75
C ASN A 28 -18.72 6.71 -8.21
N ALA A 29 -19.02 7.26 -7.03
CA ALA A 29 -18.11 8.16 -6.32
C ALA A 29 -16.90 7.39 -5.76
N LEU A 30 -15.70 7.85 -6.10
CA LEU A 30 -14.43 7.36 -5.59
C LEU A 30 -13.97 8.22 -4.42
N TRP A 31 -13.53 7.56 -3.35
CA TRP A 31 -13.09 8.21 -2.12
C TRP A 31 -11.65 7.84 -1.82
N LEU A 32 -10.84 8.84 -1.50
CA LEU A 32 -9.51 8.67 -0.98
C LEU A 32 -9.59 8.31 0.50
N CYS A 33 -9.07 7.15 0.85
CA CYS A 33 -9.08 6.63 2.21
C CYS A 33 -7.65 6.50 2.74
N GLN A 34 -7.44 6.88 3.99
CA GLN A 34 -6.25 6.57 4.76
C GLN A 34 -6.47 5.25 5.49
N CYS A 35 -5.53 4.34 5.42
CA CYS A 35 -5.58 3.15 6.26
C CYS A 35 -4.76 3.35 7.53
N GLN A 36 -5.17 2.68 8.61
CA GLN A 36 -4.38 2.58 9.85
C GLN A 36 -2.99 1.95 9.61
N CYS A 37 -2.79 1.24 8.50
CA CYS A 37 -1.49 0.72 8.06
C CYS A 37 -0.50 1.82 7.62
N GLY A 38 -0.96 3.08 7.46
CA GLY A 38 -0.18 4.19 6.90
C GLY A 38 -0.35 4.37 5.39
N ASN A 39 -0.85 3.36 4.67
CA ASN A 39 -1.08 3.48 3.22
C ASN A 39 -2.40 4.17 2.90
N LYS A 40 -2.41 4.90 1.78
CA LYS A 40 -3.60 5.49 1.17
C LYS A 40 -4.14 4.55 0.09
N CYS A 41 -5.46 4.49 -0.05
CA CYS A 41 -6.12 3.73 -1.11
C CYS A 41 -7.37 4.44 -1.60
N ILE A 42 -7.67 4.28 -2.89
CA ILE A 42 -8.88 4.82 -3.52
C ILE A 42 -9.93 3.72 -3.57
N VAL A 43 -11.14 3.99 -3.09
CA VAL A 43 -12.20 2.99 -2.97
C VAL A 43 -13.54 3.57 -3.44
N ASP A 44 -14.33 2.75 -4.15
CA ASP A 44 -15.70 3.09 -4.53
C ASP A 44 -16.61 3.23 -3.30
N SER A 45 -17.52 4.21 -3.33
CA SER A 45 -18.53 4.45 -2.30
C SER A 45 -19.38 3.21 -2.01
N GLN A 46 -19.80 2.49 -3.06
CA GLN A 46 -20.59 1.26 -2.91
C GLN A 46 -19.81 0.16 -2.17
N ARG A 47 -18.50 0.05 -2.40
CA ARG A 47 -17.66 -0.97 -1.75
C ARG A 47 -17.40 -0.64 -0.29
N LEU A 48 -17.29 0.64 0.04
CA LEU A 48 -17.21 1.12 1.42
C LEU A 48 -18.52 0.84 2.18
N GLN A 49 -19.65 1.23 1.61
CA GLN A 49 -20.97 1.05 2.24
C GLN A 49 -21.35 -0.43 2.42
N LYS A 50 -21.09 -1.28 1.42
CA LYS A 50 -21.31 -2.74 1.53
C LYS A 50 -20.27 -3.43 2.44
N GLY A 51 -19.22 -2.72 2.84
CA GLY A 51 -18.17 -3.26 3.70
C GLY A 51 -17.29 -4.32 3.03
N PHE A 52 -17.19 -4.30 1.70
CA PHE A 52 -16.28 -5.19 0.94
C PHE A 52 -14.82 -4.80 1.15
N THR A 53 -14.53 -3.50 1.24
CA THR A 53 -13.18 -2.98 1.42
C THR A 53 -13.05 -2.40 2.82
N ARG A 54 -12.30 -3.09 3.69
CA ARG A 54 -12.10 -2.72 5.11
C ARG A 54 -10.66 -2.35 5.45
N SER A 55 -9.73 -2.53 4.51
CA SER A 55 -8.30 -2.26 4.70
C SER A 55 -7.60 -2.02 3.36
N CYS A 56 -6.39 -1.48 3.42
CA CYS A 56 -5.46 -1.32 2.28
C CYS A 56 -4.98 -2.66 1.67
N GLY A 57 -5.47 -3.80 2.16
CA GLY A 57 -4.92 -5.14 1.89
C GLY A 57 -4.01 -5.67 3.02
N CYS A 58 -3.58 -4.79 3.94
CA CYS A 58 -2.71 -5.16 5.07
C CYS A 58 -3.30 -6.27 5.94
N LEU A 59 -4.61 -6.26 6.17
CA LEU A 59 -5.28 -7.26 7.00
C LEU A 59 -5.09 -8.66 6.43
N ARG A 60 -5.23 -8.81 5.10
CA ARG A 60 -5.01 -10.08 4.43
C ARG A 60 -3.55 -10.53 4.52
N SER A 61 -2.62 -9.60 4.35
CA SER A 61 -1.18 -9.88 4.48
C SER A 61 -0.80 -10.30 5.90
N GLU A 62 -1.38 -9.66 6.92
CA GLU A 62 -1.19 -9.98 8.33
C GLU A 62 -1.67 -11.40 8.66
N ILE A 63 -2.91 -11.72 8.27
CA ILE A 63 -3.52 -13.05 8.47
C ILE A 63 -2.73 -14.12 7.71
N SER A 64 -2.32 -13.85 6.47
CA SER A 64 -1.51 -14.79 5.69
C SER A 64 -0.18 -15.08 6.39
N ARG A 65 0.51 -14.04 6.89
CA ARG A 65 1.76 -14.20 7.65
C ARG A 65 1.54 -15.00 8.94
N SER A 66 0.47 -14.75 9.69
CA SER A 66 0.17 -15.52 10.91
C SER A 66 -0.12 -16.99 10.59
N ASN A 67 -0.88 -17.26 9.52
CA ASN A 67 -1.23 -18.62 9.12
C ASN A 67 -0.01 -19.42 8.65
N ILE A 68 0.89 -18.81 7.89
CA ILE A 68 2.16 -19.43 7.47
C ILE A 68 3.03 -19.75 8.69
N LYS A 69 3.10 -18.83 9.67
CA LYS A 69 3.81 -19.05 10.94
C LYS A 69 3.17 -20.12 11.82
N ALA A 70 1.87 -20.38 11.68
CA ALA A 70 1.19 -21.42 12.45
C ALA A 70 1.28 -22.79 11.78
N ASN A 71 1.36 -22.85 10.45
CA ASN A 71 1.30 -24.10 9.70
C ASN A 71 2.62 -24.89 9.75
N ASN A 72 2.55 -26.10 10.34
CA ASN A 72 3.70 -26.99 10.53
C ASN A 72 4.21 -27.60 9.22
N GLN A 73 3.33 -27.86 8.24
CA GLN A 73 3.74 -28.35 6.93
C GLN A 73 4.54 -27.29 6.17
N THR A 74 4.08 -26.03 6.16
CA THR A 74 4.82 -24.94 5.50
C THR A 74 6.16 -24.69 6.16
N LYS A 75 6.25 -24.77 7.50
CA LYS A 75 7.54 -24.66 8.22
C LYS A 75 8.54 -25.72 7.78
N LYS A 76 8.09 -26.95 7.52
CA LYS A 76 8.95 -28.07 7.10
C LYS A 76 9.68 -27.78 5.79
N TYR A 77 9.06 -27.05 4.88
CA TYR A 77 9.58 -26.79 3.53
C TYR A 77 10.02 -25.34 3.30
N MET A 78 9.92 -24.47 4.32
CA MET A 78 10.37 -23.08 4.20
C MET A 78 11.90 -23.05 4.20
N GLY A 79 12.48 -22.55 3.11
CA GLY A 79 13.93 -22.54 2.90
C GLY A 79 14.70 -21.93 4.07
N ASN A 80 15.85 -22.53 4.39
CA ASN A 80 16.70 -22.04 5.47
C ASN A 80 17.28 -20.66 5.08
N PRO A 81 17.03 -19.58 5.85
CA PRO A 81 17.61 -18.27 5.55
C PRO A 81 19.15 -18.31 5.49
N LYS A 82 19.79 -19.28 6.16
CA LYS A 82 21.24 -19.51 6.11
C LYS A 82 21.75 -20.10 4.78
N ASN A 83 20.86 -20.67 3.96
CA ASN A 83 21.19 -21.16 2.62
C ASN A 83 21.15 -20.05 1.55
N PHE A 84 20.58 -18.88 1.86
CA PHE A 84 20.74 -17.71 1.01
C PHE A 84 22.12 -17.13 1.29
N GLN A 85 23.09 -17.47 0.45
CA GLN A 85 24.33 -16.71 0.42
C GLN A 85 23.97 -15.29 0.01
N LEU A 86 24.00 -14.37 0.97
CA LEU A 86 23.96 -12.95 0.69
C LEU A 86 25.19 -12.67 -0.19
N ILE A 87 24.96 -12.49 -1.49
CA ILE A 87 26.00 -11.94 -2.35
C ILE A 87 26.36 -10.58 -1.77
N ASN A 88 27.59 -10.46 -1.28
CA ASN A 88 28.11 -9.19 -0.79
C ASN A 88 28.02 -8.20 -1.95
N LEU A 89 27.14 -7.19 -1.84
CA LEU A 89 26.95 -6.15 -2.85
C LEU A 89 28.27 -5.40 -3.16
N HIS A 90 29.24 -5.46 -2.23
CA HIS A 90 30.61 -4.95 -2.41
C HIS A 90 31.53 -5.81 -3.28
N LYS A 91 31.13 -7.01 -3.72
CA LYS A 91 31.92 -7.88 -4.62
C LYS A 91 31.41 -7.90 -6.06
N ILE A 92 30.39 -7.11 -6.38
CA ILE A 92 30.01 -6.88 -7.78
C ILE A 92 31.05 -5.91 -8.34
N PRO A 93 31.91 -6.31 -9.31
CA PRO A 93 32.69 -5.32 -10.03
C PRO A 93 31.68 -4.39 -10.69
N PHE A 94 31.65 -3.13 -10.29
CA PHE A 94 30.91 -2.07 -10.94
C PHE A 94 31.75 -1.53 -12.11
N PRO A 95 31.64 -2.03 -13.36
CA PRO A 95 31.75 -1.10 -14.45
C PRO A 95 30.40 -0.36 -14.53
N LEU A 96 30.45 0.97 -14.59
CA LEU A 96 29.34 1.91 -14.79
C LEU A 96 28.77 2.63 -13.54
N PHE A 97 29.60 2.94 -12.54
CA PHE A 97 29.27 3.97 -11.53
C PHE A 97 29.42 5.43 -12.05
N ASN A 98 29.45 5.65 -13.38
CA ASN A 98 29.82 6.95 -13.98
C ASN A 98 28.72 7.63 -14.82
N VAL A 99 27.42 7.33 -14.63
CA VAL A 99 26.34 7.96 -15.43
C VAL A 99 25.23 8.65 -14.62
N LEU A 100 25.22 8.61 -13.27
CA LEU A 100 24.11 9.20 -12.47
C LEU A 100 24.55 10.20 -11.39
N MET A 101 25.57 11.01 -11.68
CA MET A 101 25.93 12.23 -10.94
C MET A 101 25.48 13.51 -11.69
N VAL A 102 24.36 13.48 -12.44
CA VAL A 102 23.88 14.67 -13.19
C VAL A 102 22.38 14.99 -13.05
N THR A 103 21.63 14.38 -12.13
CA THR A 103 20.25 14.84 -11.85
C THR A 103 19.97 15.10 -10.37
N ARG A 104 21.02 15.50 -9.63
CA ARG A 104 20.90 16.09 -8.29
C ARG A 104 20.71 17.62 -8.36
N LEU A 105 19.80 18.07 -9.23
CA LEU A 105 19.25 19.43 -9.20
C LEU A 105 17.75 19.34 -9.43
N SER A 106 16.99 19.98 -8.52
CA SER A 106 15.53 20.19 -8.51
C SER A 106 14.73 19.18 -7.65
N CYS A 107 14.85 19.26 -6.32
CA CYS A 107 13.67 19.13 -5.43
C CYS A 107 13.98 19.48 -3.96
N GLU A 108 14.70 20.57 -3.70
CA GLU A 108 14.68 21.24 -2.40
C GLU A 108 14.43 22.72 -2.68
N GLN A 109 13.61 23.34 -1.84
CA GLN A 109 13.02 24.69 -1.93
C GLN A 109 11.61 24.72 -2.59
N VAL A 110 10.68 25.43 -1.93
CA VAL A 110 9.24 25.67 -2.22
C VAL A 110 8.32 24.59 -1.59
N THR A 111 7.63 24.77 -0.46
CA THR A 111 7.18 25.94 0.31
C THR A 111 6.73 25.49 1.72
N GLU A 112 7.34 26.01 2.78
CA GLU A 112 6.66 26.32 4.05
C GLU A 112 7.12 27.73 4.47
N ALA A 113 6.15 28.46 5.03
CA ALA A 113 6.06 29.86 5.45
C ALA A 113 7.36 30.62 5.81
#